data_AF-A0A7W7RDB1-F1
#
_entry.id   AF-A0A7W7RDB1-F1
#
_cell.length_a   1.000
_cell.length_b   1.000
_cell.length_c   1.000
_cell.angle_alpha   90.00
_cell.angle_beta   90.00
_cell.angle_gamma   90.00
#
_symmetry.space_group_name_H-M   'P 1'
#
loop_
_entity.id
_entity.type
_entity.pdbx_description
1 polymer ?
#
loop_
_entity_poly.entity_id
_entity_poly.type
_entity_poly.pdbx_seq_one_letter_code
_entity_poly.pdbx_strand_id
1 'polypeptide(L)'
;MAPLNPVRSPNLTSLELVIGVAQVPVWVPWPLPAGWVVTGFADAGDERSGAVAVAVALSGPAPLGGVGEMVTVAEDPGVGLGARIAGLEGPDPGQGFDSGAVHSKFRYDGHDIAMWSVQGGAERAVYAGEALAHWIWFILSPADTGVLMAELNGMRDLRDRHNGGSTLDPPFGALSPFLSTALRPHGE
;
A
#
# COMPACT_ATOMS: atom_id res chain seq x y z
N MET A 1 -2.80 -18.74 -6.40
CA MET A 1 -2.02 -17.51 -6.11
C MET A 1 -2.07 -16.67 -7.38
N ALA A 2 -2.53 -15.43 -7.29
CA ALA A 2 -2.53 -14.52 -8.42
C ALA A 2 -1.08 -14.23 -8.85
N PRO A 3 -0.74 -14.24 -10.16
CA PRO A 3 0.63 -14.00 -10.59
C PRO A 3 1.03 -12.54 -10.32
N LEU A 4 2.24 -12.36 -9.79
CA LEU A 4 2.81 -11.04 -9.53
C LEU A 4 3.36 -10.43 -10.84
N ASN A 5 2.88 -9.25 -11.21
CA ASN A 5 3.42 -8.50 -12.33
C ASN A 5 4.70 -7.74 -11.93
N PRO A 6 5.61 -7.46 -12.88
CA PRO A 6 6.82 -6.69 -12.60
C PRO A 6 6.50 -5.32 -12.00
N VAL A 7 7.33 -4.88 -11.05
CA VAL A 7 7.25 -3.54 -10.46
C VAL A 7 7.33 -2.48 -11.56
N ARG A 8 6.42 -1.51 -11.53
CA ARG A 8 6.30 -0.44 -12.51
C ARG A 8 6.86 0.87 -11.96
N SER A 9 7.45 1.66 -12.84
CA SER A 9 8.00 2.98 -12.52
C SER A 9 6.90 3.96 -12.10
N PRO A 10 7.19 4.92 -11.19
CA PRO A 10 6.25 5.97 -10.79
C PRO A 10 6.09 7.01 -11.90
N ASN A 11 5.13 6.80 -12.79
CA ASN A 11 4.74 7.80 -13.79
C ASN A 11 3.26 7.64 -14.14
N LEU A 12 2.70 8.67 -14.79
CA LEU A 12 1.29 8.70 -15.16
C LEU A 12 0.91 7.52 -16.04
N THR A 13 1.73 7.14 -17.03
CA THR A 13 1.46 5.98 -17.90
C THR A 13 1.30 4.69 -17.11
N SER A 14 2.19 4.45 -16.14
CA SER A 14 2.14 3.25 -15.30
C SER A 14 0.93 3.27 -14.36
N LEU A 15 0.60 4.45 -13.83
CA LEU A 15 -0.59 4.65 -13.03
C LEU A 15 -1.87 4.35 -13.84
N GLU A 16 -2.00 4.88 -15.05
CA GLU A 16 -3.12 4.60 -15.97
C GLU A 16 -3.28 3.10 -16.28
N LEU A 17 -2.16 2.40 -16.51
CA LEU A 17 -2.18 0.95 -16.70
C LEU A 17 -2.71 0.20 -15.47
N VAL A 18 -2.26 0.57 -14.28
CA VAL A 18 -2.68 -0.09 -13.02
C VAL A 18 -4.18 0.13 -12.77
N ILE A 19 -4.67 1.36 -12.90
CA ILE A 19 -6.10 1.66 -12.72
C ILE A 19 -6.95 0.89 -13.71
N GLY A 20 -6.51 0.81 -14.97
CA GLY A 20 -7.27 0.17 -16.04
C GLY A 20 -7.55 -1.32 -15.80
N VAL A 21 -6.78 -1.97 -14.93
CA VAL A 21 -6.94 -3.39 -14.58
C VAL A 21 -7.34 -3.63 -13.12
N ALA A 22 -7.23 -2.63 -12.24
CA ALA A 22 -7.44 -2.76 -10.80
C ALA A 22 -8.89 -3.09 -10.44
N GLN A 23 -9.09 -4.29 -9.85
CA GLN A 23 -10.35 -4.68 -9.22
C GLN A 23 -10.45 -4.19 -7.78
N VAL A 24 -9.29 -4.04 -7.13
CA VAL A 24 -9.16 -3.51 -5.76
C VAL A 24 -8.81 -2.01 -5.76
N PRO A 25 -8.99 -1.30 -4.64
CA PRO A 25 -8.62 0.09 -4.53
C PRO A 25 -7.14 0.40 -4.83
N VAL A 26 -6.88 1.53 -5.49
CA VAL A 26 -5.52 2.03 -5.71
C VAL A 26 -5.30 3.20 -4.76
N TRP A 27 -4.99 2.89 -3.51
CA TRP A 27 -5.04 3.86 -2.42
C TRP A 27 -3.74 4.63 -2.21
N VAL A 28 -3.88 5.90 -1.82
CA VAL A 28 -2.80 6.72 -1.26
C VAL A 28 -3.32 7.56 -0.10
N PRO A 29 -2.48 7.90 0.88
CA PRO A 29 -2.85 8.89 1.89
C PRO A 29 -3.23 10.21 1.24
N TRP A 30 -4.27 10.87 1.78
CA TRP A 30 -4.74 12.15 1.25
C TRP A 30 -5.15 13.14 2.34
N PRO A 31 -4.58 14.36 2.35
CA PRO A 31 -3.46 14.80 1.52
C PRO A 31 -2.20 13.94 1.78
N LEU A 32 -1.30 13.88 0.79
CA LEU A 32 -0.01 13.22 0.99
C LEU A 32 0.76 13.93 2.12
N PRO A 33 1.53 13.18 2.95
CA PRO A 33 2.42 13.80 3.92
C PRO A 33 3.39 14.77 3.24
N ALA A 34 3.83 15.78 3.98
CA ALA A 34 4.66 16.84 3.43
C ALA A 34 5.96 16.29 2.82
N GLY A 35 6.20 16.57 1.54
CA GLY A 35 7.38 16.11 0.80
C GLY A 35 7.33 14.64 0.37
N TRP A 36 6.22 13.95 0.56
CA TRP A 36 6.04 12.57 0.08
C TRP A 36 5.51 12.54 -1.35
N VAL A 37 6.02 11.58 -2.12
CA VAL A 37 5.71 11.39 -3.54
C VAL A 37 5.46 9.91 -3.82
N VAL A 38 4.71 9.59 -4.87
CA VAL A 38 4.53 8.21 -5.34
C VAL A 38 5.82 7.73 -5.99
N THR A 39 6.30 6.57 -5.56
CA THR A 39 7.61 6.01 -5.92
C THR A 39 7.53 4.61 -6.53
N GLY A 40 6.34 4.10 -6.86
CA GLY A 40 6.22 2.92 -7.70
C GLY A 40 4.87 2.23 -7.56
N PHE A 41 4.65 1.25 -8.42
CA PHE A 41 3.46 0.43 -8.41
C PHE A 41 3.81 -1.05 -8.57
N ALA A 42 3.01 -1.91 -7.96
CA ALA A 42 3.00 -3.33 -8.26
C ALA A 42 1.55 -3.84 -8.21
N ASP A 43 1.28 -4.91 -8.93
CA ASP A 43 -0.04 -5.49 -9.01
C ASP A 43 0.06 -7.02 -9.17
N ALA A 44 -0.94 -7.75 -8.67
CA ALA A 44 -1.04 -9.20 -8.85
C ALA A 44 -2.40 -9.57 -9.45
N GLY A 45 -2.36 -10.42 -10.47
CA GLY A 45 -3.52 -10.74 -11.30
C GLY A 45 -3.14 -11.11 -12.72
N ASP A 46 -4.10 -11.65 -13.46
CA ASP A 46 -3.94 -12.02 -14.87
C ASP A 46 -4.94 -11.29 -15.77
N GLU A 47 -4.83 -11.45 -17.09
CA GLU A 47 -5.74 -10.79 -18.05
C GLU A 47 -7.22 -11.16 -17.85
N ARG A 48 -7.51 -12.31 -17.23
CA ARG A 48 -8.88 -12.80 -17.03
C ARG A 48 -9.52 -12.20 -15.77
N SER A 49 -8.73 -12.01 -14.72
CA SER A 49 -9.20 -11.52 -13.42
C SER A 49 -8.98 -10.03 -13.22
N GLY A 50 -8.07 -9.41 -13.96
CA GLY A 50 -7.54 -8.09 -13.64
C GLY A 50 -6.64 -8.13 -12.40
N ALA A 51 -6.22 -6.97 -11.91
CA ALA A 51 -5.41 -6.88 -10.70
C ALA A 51 -6.28 -7.00 -9.44
N VAL A 52 -6.17 -8.16 -8.78
CA VAL A 52 -6.84 -8.50 -7.50
C VAL A 52 -6.00 -8.12 -6.28
N ALA A 53 -4.80 -7.60 -6.50
CA ALA A 53 -4.01 -6.89 -5.50
C ALA A 53 -3.25 -5.75 -6.17
N VAL A 54 -3.16 -4.59 -5.50
CA VAL A 54 -2.40 -3.43 -5.95
C VAL A 54 -1.61 -2.87 -4.79
N ALA A 55 -0.33 -2.60 -5.03
CA ALA A 55 0.58 -1.92 -4.13
C ALA A 55 1.00 -0.57 -4.73
N VAL A 56 0.89 0.50 -3.94
CA VAL A 56 1.39 1.84 -4.27
C VAL A 56 2.50 2.19 -3.29
N ALA A 57 3.72 2.36 -3.79
CA ALA A 57 4.84 2.84 -3.01
C ALA A 57 4.88 4.36 -2.98
N LEU A 58 5.22 4.90 -1.82
CA LEU A 58 5.46 6.31 -1.57
C LEU A 58 6.76 6.48 -0.79
N SER A 59 7.47 7.58 -1.01
CA SER A 59 8.67 7.91 -0.24
C SER A 59 8.74 9.39 0.05
N GLY A 60 9.37 9.75 1.16
CA GLY A 60 9.56 11.14 1.57
C GLY A 60 10.43 11.26 2.83
N PRO A 61 10.46 12.42 3.48
CA PRO A 61 11.18 12.59 4.74
C PRO A 61 10.60 11.68 5.83
N ALA A 62 11.44 10.86 6.45
CA ALA A 62 11.02 10.07 7.61
C ALA A 62 10.84 10.99 8.85
N PRO A 63 9.83 10.75 9.71
CA PRO A 63 9.57 11.56 10.90
C PRO A 63 10.78 11.67 11.86
N LEU A 64 11.61 10.62 11.94
CA LEU A 64 12.79 10.57 12.81
C LEU A 64 14.12 10.83 12.07
N GLY A 65 14.05 11.32 10.83
CA GLY A 65 15.21 11.68 10.01
C GLY A 65 15.56 10.64 8.94
N GLY A 66 16.20 11.10 7.86
CA GLY A 66 16.48 10.28 6.68
C GLY A 66 15.28 10.16 5.74
N VAL A 67 15.28 9.11 4.92
CA VAL A 67 14.21 8.81 3.95
C VAL A 67 13.33 7.71 4.50
N GLY A 68 12.02 7.96 4.51
CA GLY A 68 10.99 6.98 4.80
C GLY A 68 10.35 6.50 3.51
N GLU A 69 9.96 5.25 3.50
CA GLU A 69 9.19 4.60 2.45
C GLU A 69 7.93 3.99 3.06
N MET A 70 6.83 4.01 2.30
CA MET A 70 5.55 3.42 2.66
C MET A 70 5.03 2.67 1.44
N VAL A 71 4.52 1.47 1.64
CA VAL A 71 3.73 0.77 0.62
C VAL A 71 2.34 0.58 1.17
N THR A 72 1.37 1.17 0.49
CA THR A 72 -0.05 0.87 0.71
C THR A 72 -0.43 -0.28 -0.20
N VAL A 73 -1.18 -1.26 0.32
CA VAL A 73 -1.66 -2.39 -0.47
C VAL A 73 -3.15 -2.56 -0.23
N ALA A 74 -3.91 -2.75 -1.30
CA ALA A 74 -5.24 -3.33 -1.23
C ALA A 74 -5.20 -4.68 -1.94
N GLU A 75 -5.83 -5.70 -1.38
CA GLU A 75 -5.87 -7.03 -2.00
C GLU A 75 -7.10 -7.85 -1.59
N ASP A 76 -7.53 -8.72 -2.50
CA ASP A 76 -8.47 -9.78 -2.16
C ASP A 76 -7.86 -10.76 -1.14
N PRO A 77 -8.68 -11.34 -0.24
CA PRO A 77 -8.22 -12.37 0.69
C PRO A 77 -7.50 -13.53 -0.01
N GLY A 78 -6.36 -13.96 0.55
CA GLY A 78 -5.57 -15.08 0.04
C GLY A 78 -4.61 -14.77 -1.13
N VAL A 79 -4.45 -13.51 -1.55
CA VAL A 79 -3.46 -13.13 -2.59
C VAL A 79 -2.05 -13.08 -2.01
N GLY A 80 -1.84 -12.35 -0.90
CA GLY A 80 -0.59 -12.32 -0.13
C GLY A 80 0.46 -11.32 -0.61
N LEU A 81 0.08 -10.33 -1.40
CA LEU A 81 0.97 -9.23 -1.80
C LEU A 81 1.38 -8.37 -0.59
N GLY A 82 0.40 -8.01 0.26
CA GLY A 82 0.65 -7.22 1.46
C GLY A 82 1.52 -7.98 2.46
N ALA A 83 1.18 -9.23 2.72
CA ALA A 83 1.95 -10.12 3.60
C ALA A 83 3.40 -10.33 3.10
N ARG A 84 3.60 -10.51 1.78
CA ARG A 84 4.93 -10.61 1.17
C ARG A 84 5.78 -9.35 1.44
N ILE A 85 5.22 -8.16 1.23
CA ILE A 85 5.92 -6.89 1.47
C ILE A 85 6.16 -6.66 2.97
N ALA A 86 5.21 -7.06 3.81
CA ALA A 86 5.31 -7.06 5.26
C ALA A 86 6.33 -8.09 5.80
N GLY A 87 6.75 -9.06 4.97
CA GLY A 87 7.65 -10.14 5.36
C GLY A 87 7.04 -11.13 6.33
N LEU A 88 5.73 -11.31 6.26
CA LEU A 88 4.98 -12.28 7.06
C LEU A 88 4.95 -13.64 6.34
N GLU A 89 4.76 -14.69 7.13
CA GLU A 89 4.46 -16.02 6.59
C GLU A 89 2.96 -16.12 6.26
N GLY A 90 2.63 -16.54 5.04
CA GLY A 90 1.25 -16.69 4.58
C GLY A 90 0.67 -15.44 3.90
N PRO A 91 -0.59 -15.50 3.43
CA PRO A 91 -1.17 -14.43 2.62
C PRO A 91 -1.96 -13.37 3.43
N ASP A 92 -2.25 -13.63 4.70
CA ASP A 92 -3.12 -12.80 5.55
C ASP A 92 -2.37 -12.28 6.79
N PRO A 93 -2.89 -11.27 7.52
CA PRO A 93 -2.25 -10.71 8.73
C PRO A 93 -2.03 -11.68 9.91
N GLY A 94 -2.58 -12.89 9.81
CA GLY A 94 -2.55 -13.90 10.87
C GLY A 94 -3.76 -13.83 11.81
N GLN A 95 -4.01 -14.90 12.56
CA GLN A 95 -5.15 -14.96 13.49
C GLN A 95 -4.97 -13.98 14.66
N GLY A 96 -6.05 -13.26 15.00
CA GLY A 96 -6.09 -12.38 16.17
C GLY A 96 -5.33 -11.06 16.02
N PHE A 97 -4.90 -10.69 14.80
CA PHE A 97 -4.25 -9.39 14.53
C PHE A 97 -5.13 -8.19 14.98
N ASP A 98 -6.44 -8.39 15.01
CA ASP A 98 -7.49 -7.43 15.37
C ASP A 98 -7.97 -7.52 16.83
N SER A 99 -7.42 -8.44 17.62
CA SER A 99 -7.87 -8.70 19.01
C SER A 99 -7.50 -7.59 20.02
N GLY A 100 -6.55 -6.73 19.65
CA GLY A 100 -6.06 -5.63 20.48
C GLY A 100 -6.74 -4.29 20.19
N ALA A 101 -6.23 -3.23 20.84
CA ALA A 101 -6.66 -1.87 20.54
C ALA A 101 -6.31 -1.50 19.08
N VAL A 102 -7.21 -0.75 18.46
CA VAL A 102 -6.95 -0.12 17.15
C VAL A 102 -5.77 0.85 17.33
N HIS A 103 -4.75 0.72 16.47
CA HIS A 103 -3.53 1.53 16.57
C HIS A 103 -3.60 2.80 15.72
N SER A 104 -4.31 2.76 14.59
CA SER A 104 -4.57 3.93 13.75
C SER A 104 -5.94 3.81 13.09
N LYS A 105 -6.49 4.95 12.67
CA LYS A 105 -7.71 5.03 11.87
C LYS A 105 -7.50 6.03 10.76
N PHE A 106 -7.96 5.72 9.57
CA PHE A 106 -8.04 6.68 8.48
C PHE A 106 -9.45 6.72 7.91
N ARG A 107 -9.80 7.85 7.29
CA ARG A 107 -11.12 8.05 6.72
C ARG A 107 -11.14 7.84 5.22
N TYR A 108 -12.10 7.05 4.73
CA TYR A 108 -12.39 6.91 3.30
C TYR A 108 -13.90 6.94 3.11
N ASP A 109 -14.37 7.76 2.19
CA ASP A 109 -15.80 7.92 1.86
C ASP A 109 -16.73 8.10 3.09
N GLY A 110 -16.27 8.87 4.08
CA GLY A 110 -17.03 9.11 5.32
C GLY A 110 -16.97 8.01 6.37
N HIS A 111 -16.27 6.91 6.11
CA HIS A 111 -16.08 5.79 7.03
C HIS A 111 -14.69 5.78 7.65
N ASP A 112 -14.61 5.48 8.95
CA ASP A 112 -13.35 5.20 9.64
C ASP A 112 -12.94 3.74 9.37
N ILE A 113 -11.72 3.55 8.90
CA ILE A 113 -11.11 2.25 8.67
C ILE A 113 -10.08 2.03 9.78
N ALA A 114 -10.31 0.99 10.58
CA ALA A 114 -9.43 0.63 11.68
C ALA A 114 -8.20 -0.13 11.18
N MET A 115 -7.05 0.22 11.74
CA MET A 115 -5.77 -0.40 11.43
C MET A 115 -5.11 -0.90 12.71
N TRP A 116 -4.65 -2.14 12.67
CA TRP A 116 -3.94 -2.80 13.75
C TRP A 116 -2.48 -3.00 13.37
N SER A 117 -1.57 -2.76 14.31
CA SER A 117 -0.16 -3.07 14.11
C SER A 117 0.03 -4.58 14.10
N VAL A 118 0.76 -5.07 13.10
CA VAL A 118 1.14 -6.48 12.94
C VAL A 118 2.65 -6.58 13.10
N GLN A 119 3.13 -7.65 13.74
CA GLN A 119 4.57 -7.85 13.98
C GLN A 119 5.29 -8.23 12.67
N GLY A 120 5.89 -7.24 12.00
CA GLY A 120 6.62 -7.39 10.72
C GLY A 120 8.16 -7.46 10.83
N GLY A 121 8.67 -7.65 12.06
CA GLY A 121 10.10 -7.60 12.36
C GLY A 121 10.63 -6.19 12.66
N ALA A 122 11.95 -6.07 12.89
CA ALA A 122 12.59 -4.80 13.30
C ALA A 122 12.77 -3.78 12.17
N GLU A 123 12.74 -4.22 10.92
CA GLU A 123 13.08 -3.38 9.76
C GLU A 123 11.92 -2.51 9.28
N ARG A 124 10.68 -2.88 9.61
CA ARG A 124 9.46 -2.22 9.10
C ARG A 124 8.33 -2.20 10.11
N ALA A 125 7.50 -1.17 10.04
CA ALA A 125 6.23 -1.12 10.73
C ALA A 125 5.14 -1.60 9.79
N VAL A 126 4.29 -2.51 10.26
CA VAL A 126 3.21 -3.10 9.46
C VAL A 126 1.90 -2.80 10.16
N TYR A 127 0.93 -2.34 9.38
CA TYR A 127 -0.44 -2.17 9.80
C TYR A 127 -1.36 -2.86 8.81
N ALA A 128 -2.36 -3.57 9.33
CA ALA A 128 -3.39 -4.23 8.54
C ALA A 128 -4.78 -3.81 9.01
N GLY A 129 -5.72 -3.78 8.09
CA GLY A 129 -7.14 -3.55 8.33
C GLY A 129 -7.96 -4.07 7.16
N GLU A 130 -9.27 -3.90 7.22
CA GLU A 130 -10.18 -4.35 6.18
C GLU A 130 -11.09 -3.20 5.75
N ALA A 131 -11.26 -3.04 4.44
CA ALA A 131 -12.21 -2.10 3.87
C ALA A 131 -12.66 -2.55 2.48
N LEU A 132 -13.92 -2.29 2.14
CA LEU A 132 -14.50 -2.68 0.85
C LEU A 132 -14.36 -4.19 0.55
N ALA A 133 -14.39 -5.04 1.59
CA ALA A 133 -14.13 -6.48 1.53
C ALA A 133 -12.71 -6.89 1.04
N HIS A 134 -11.75 -5.96 1.12
CA HIS A 134 -10.34 -6.19 0.79
C HIS A 134 -9.47 -6.01 2.02
N TRP A 135 -8.37 -6.75 2.07
CA TRP A 135 -7.28 -6.47 2.99
C TRP A 135 -6.61 -5.16 2.59
N ILE A 136 -6.37 -4.31 3.59
CA ILE A 136 -5.64 -3.07 3.45
C ILE A 136 -4.39 -3.12 4.31
N TRP A 137 -3.25 -2.80 3.73
CA TRP A 137 -1.97 -2.81 4.40
C TRP A 137 -1.24 -1.49 4.26
N PHE A 138 -0.53 -1.11 5.31
CA PHE A 138 0.44 -0.03 5.30
C PHE A 138 1.75 -0.61 5.84
N ILE A 139 2.75 -0.69 4.98
CA ILE A 139 4.08 -1.19 5.33
C ILE A 139 5.07 -0.05 5.21
N LEU A 140 5.70 0.34 6.32
CA LEU A 140 6.60 1.49 6.39
C LEU A 140 8.02 1.03 6.72
N SER A 141 9.00 1.59 6.02
CA SER A 141 10.43 1.30 6.18
C SER A 141 11.24 2.61 6.17
N PRO A 142 12.20 2.82 7.09
CA PRO A 142 12.48 2.00 8.26
C PRO A 142 11.31 1.94 9.26
N ALA A 143 11.35 1.02 10.22
CA ALA A 143 10.22 0.77 11.14
C ALA A 143 9.72 2.00 11.89
N ASP A 144 10.62 2.91 12.26
CA ASP A 144 10.29 4.16 12.93
C ASP A 144 9.50 5.16 12.04
N THR A 145 9.51 4.96 10.73
CA THR A 145 8.61 5.67 9.81
C THR A 145 7.14 5.39 10.15
N GLY A 146 6.84 4.30 10.87
CA GLY A 146 5.53 4.00 11.45
C GLY A 146 4.92 5.11 12.29
N VAL A 147 5.71 6.04 12.85
CA VAL A 147 5.22 7.25 13.53
C VAL A 147 4.29 8.07 12.63
N LEU A 148 4.52 8.05 11.32
CA LEU A 148 3.71 8.75 10.32
C LEU A 148 2.24 8.32 10.35
N MET A 149 1.91 7.11 10.80
CA MET A 149 0.54 6.62 10.90
C MET A 149 -0.34 7.45 11.83
N ALA A 150 0.25 8.25 12.73
CA ALA A 150 -0.49 9.19 13.59
C ALA A 150 -0.91 10.48 12.87
N GLU A 151 -0.32 10.77 11.70
CA GLU A 151 -0.59 11.98 10.90
C GLU A 151 -1.45 11.69 9.66
N LEU A 152 -1.75 10.40 9.39
CA LEU A 152 -2.59 10.01 8.25
C LEU A 152 -4.06 10.09 8.65
N ASN A 153 -4.81 11.00 8.02
CA ASN A 153 -6.21 11.24 8.38
C ASN A 153 -7.20 10.70 7.35
N GLY A 154 -6.78 10.51 6.12
CA GLY A 154 -7.68 10.15 5.03
C GLY A 154 -6.97 9.43 3.90
N MET A 155 -7.77 8.74 3.10
CA MET A 155 -7.31 8.04 1.90
C MET A 155 -8.04 8.56 0.68
N ARG A 156 -7.36 8.48 -0.46
CA ARG A 156 -7.95 8.71 -1.77
C ARG A 156 -7.76 7.46 -2.61
N ASP A 157 -8.84 7.04 -3.27
CA ASP A 157 -8.74 6.06 -4.33
C ASP A 157 -8.33 6.79 -5.61
N LEU A 158 -7.18 6.41 -6.14
CA LEU A 158 -6.67 6.95 -7.36
C LEU A 158 -7.66 6.64 -8.51
N ARG A 159 -8.36 5.50 -8.51
CA ARG A 159 -9.34 5.13 -9.55
C ARG A 159 -10.44 6.19 -9.75
N ASP A 160 -10.77 6.99 -8.73
CA ASP A 160 -11.81 8.02 -8.78
C ASP A 160 -11.57 9.10 -9.86
N ARG A 161 -10.33 9.24 -10.36
CA ARG A 161 -10.01 10.15 -11.47
C ARG A 161 -10.80 9.83 -12.75
N HIS A 162 -11.16 8.56 -12.97
CA HIS A 162 -11.99 8.15 -14.11
C HIS A 162 -13.49 8.35 -13.86
N ASN A 163 -13.89 8.62 -12.61
CA ASN A 163 -15.29 8.74 -12.18
C ASN A 163 -15.70 10.19 -11.83
N GLY A 164 -14.96 11.20 -12.35
CA GLY A 164 -15.24 12.62 -12.11
C GLY A 164 -14.78 13.14 -10.74
N GLY A 165 -13.99 12.36 -10.01
CA GLY A 165 -13.31 12.79 -8.79
C GLY A 165 -12.17 13.79 -9.07
N SER A 166 -11.45 14.17 -8.03
CA SER A 166 -10.27 15.05 -8.18
C SER A 166 -9.31 14.48 -9.22
N THR A 167 -8.90 15.30 -10.19
CA THR A 167 -7.93 14.94 -11.24
C THR A 167 -6.50 15.34 -10.88
N LEU A 168 -6.25 15.82 -9.65
CA LEU A 168 -4.91 16.21 -9.25
C LEU A 168 -4.05 14.95 -9.12
N ASP A 169 -3.05 14.83 -9.99
CA ASP A 169 -2.11 13.72 -9.94
C ASP A 169 -1.22 13.84 -8.70
N PRO A 170 -0.92 12.70 -8.03
CA PRO A 170 0.11 12.71 -7.02
C PRO A 170 1.46 13.04 -7.67
N PRO A 171 2.36 13.75 -6.97
CA PRO A 171 3.73 13.92 -7.44
C PRO A 171 4.42 12.55 -7.55
N PHE A 172 5.26 12.38 -8.57
CA PHE A 172 6.03 11.16 -8.82
C PHE A 172 7.52 11.38 -8.53
N GLY A 173 8.14 10.41 -7.86
CA GLY A 173 9.56 10.40 -7.50
C GLY A 173 10.40 9.36 -8.24
N ALA A 174 11.50 8.95 -7.63
CA ALA A 174 12.31 7.82 -8.10
C ALA A 174 11.71 6.48 -7.66
N LEU A 175 12.04 5.40 -8.36
CA LEU A 175 11.55 4.06 -8.01
C LEU A 175 12.03 3.64 -6.61
N SER A 176 11.10 3.19 -5.77
CA SER A 176 11.35 2.74 -4.40
C SER A 176 12.29 1.51 -4.34
N PRO A 177 13.46 1.62 -3.67
CA PRO A 177 14.31 0.47 -3.36
C PRO A 177 13.59 -0.54 -2.46
N PHE A 178 12.77 -0.07 -1.51
CA PHE A 178 12.01 -0.94 -0.62
C PHE A 178 11.02 -1.83 -1.39
N LEU A 179 10.18 -1.25 -2.26
CA LEU A 179 9.22 -2.02 -3.06
C LEU A 179 9.93 -3.03 -3.98
N SER A 180 10.94 -2.58 -4.71
CA SER A 180 11.69 -3.43 -5.66
C SER A 180 12.47 -4.55 -4.98
N THR A 181 12.95 -4.34 -3.76
CA THR A 181 13.63 -5.37 -2.98
C THR A 181 12.65 -6.37 -2.39
N ALA A 182 11.54 -5.90 -1.81
CA ALA A 182 10.51 -6.75 -1.20
C ALA A 182 9.83 -7.69 -2.22
N LEU A 183 9.69 -7.23 -3.47
CA LEU A 183 9.06 -7.99 -4.54
C LEU A 183 10.03 -8.69 -5.48
N ARG A 184 11.33 -8.69 -5.17
CA ARG A 184 12.31 -9.45 -5.93
C ARG A 184 11.92 -10.94 -5.92
N PRO A 185 11.94 -11.65 -7.05
CA PRO A 185 11.72 -13.10 -7.06
C PRO A 185 12.72 -13.77 -6.12
N HIS A 186 12.26 -14.66 -5.24
CA HIS A 186 13.18 -15.56 -4.57
C HIS A 186 13.69 -16.54 -5.63
N GLY A 187 15.00 -16.61 -5.82
CA GLY A 187 15.60 -17.54 -6.77
C GLY A 187 15.21 -18.98 -6.45
N GLU A 188 14.95 -19.75 -7.51
CA GLU A 188 14.75 -21.20 -7.50
C GLU A 188 15.90 -21.97 -6.84
#